data_AF-A0A958FYU5-F1
#
_entry.id   AF-A0A958FYU5-F1
#
_cell.length_a   1.000
_cell.length_b   1.000
_cell.length_c   1.000
_cell.angle_alpha   90.00
_cell.angle_beta   90.00
_cell.angle_gamma   90.00
#
_symmetry.space_group_name_H-M   'P 1'
#
loop_
_entity.id
_entity.type
_entity.pdbx_description
1 polymer ?
#
loop_
_entity_poly.entity_id
_entity_poly.type
_entity_poly.pdbx_seq_one_letter_code
_entity_poly.pdbx_strand_id
1 'polypeptide(L)'
;ENVRNYVMDKISKKQKIMGMGHRVYKTKDPRANILQKLARQLFKDGNNEKLLQIAEELEKVCLEILAPKGIFPNVDFYSGLVYRKMGIKADLHTCVFAAARVAGWMAHWTEQREDNRIFRPSQIYEGNHDQAYLPIDKR
;
A
#
# COMPACT_ATOMS: atom_id res chain seq x y z
N GLU A 1 21.15 -4.16 10.98
CA GLU A 1 21.29 -4.13 12.45
C GLU A 1 19.98 -3.79 13.18
N ASN A 2 19.36 -2.61 13.02
CA ASN A 2 18.16 -2.22 13.79
C ASN A 2 16.79 -2.69 13.22
N VAL A 3 16.77 -3.44 12.10
CA VAL A 3 15.52 -3.79 11.38
C VAL A 3 14.58 -4.62 12.25
N ARG A 4 15.10 -5.66 12.93
CA ARG A 4 14.27 -6.55 13.74
C ARG A 4 13.60 -5.81 14.89
N ASN A 5 14.35 -4.99 15.61
CA ASN A 5 13.83 -4.19 16.71
C ASN A 5 12.77 -3.20 16.22
N TYR A 6 12.99 -2.56 15.08
CA TYR A 6 12.00 -1.68 14.46
C TYR A 6 10.69 -2.42 14.13
N VAL A 7 10.77 -3.61 13.51
CA VAL A 7 9.59 -4.42 13.20
C VAL A 7 8.83 -4.81 14.46
N MET A 8 9.54 -5.29 15.49
CA MET A 8 8.93 -5.70 16.75
C MET A 8 8.26 -4.53 17.47
N ASP A 9 8.88 -3.35 17.50
CA ASP A 9 8.30 -2.12 18.07
C ASP A 9 7.02 -1.68 17.32
N LYS A 10 7.03 -1.75 15.99
CA LYS A 10 5.82 -1.45 15.19
C LYS A 10 4.68 -2.41 15.51
N ILE A 11 4.99 -3.70 15.62
CA ILE A 11 3.99 -4.73 15.93
C ILE A 11 3.43 -4.56 17.34
N SER A 12 4.28 -4.31 18.34
CA SER A 12 3.85 -4.12 19.74
C SER A 12 2.91 -2.92 19.88
N LYS A 13 3.15 -1.86 19.12
CA LYS A 13 2.31 -0.65 19.04
C LYS A 13 1.11 -0.80 18.09
N LYS A 14 0.85 -1.98 17.53
CA LYS A 14 -0.19 -2.25 16.52
C LYS A 14 -0.12 -1.32 15.30
N GLN A 15 1.08 -0.88 14.93
CA GLN A 15 1.32 -0.03 13.77
C GLN A 15 1.55 -0.87 12.52
N LYS A 16 1.13 -0.31 11.37
CA LYS A 16 1.33 -0.96 10.06
C LYS A 16 2.80 -0.86 9.64
N ILE A 17 3.28 -1.91 8.97
CA ILE A 17 4.55 -1.88 8.25
C ILE A 17 4.25 -1.51 6.81
N MET A 18 4.87 -0.44 6.32
CA MET A 18 4.60 0.09 4.98
C MET A 18 5.01 -0.91 3.90
N GLY A 19 4.20 -1.03 2.86
CA GLY A 19 4.41 -2.02 1.78
C GLY A 19 4.10 -3.47 2.15
N MET A 20 3.55 -3.74 3.34
CA MET A 20 3.14 -5.08 3.76
C MET A 20 1.62 -5.23 3.77
N GLY A 21 1.16 -6.39 3.30
CA GLY A 21 -0.24 -6.78 3.26
C GLY A 21 -0.96 -6.33 2.00
N HIS A 22 -1.97 -7.10 1.62
CA HIS A 22 -2.85 -6.81 0.50
C HIS A 22 -4.26 -7.33 0.79
N ARG A 23 -5.27 -6.67 0.24
CA ARG A 23 -6.67 -7.11 0.38
C ARG A 23 -6.88 -8.48 -0.24
N VAL A 24 -6.29 -8.70 -1.42
CA VAL A 24 -6.40 -9.92 -2.23
C VAL A 24 -5.27 -10.92 -1.96
N TYR A 25 -4.00 -10.51 -2.03
CA TYR A 25 -2.87 -11.44 -1.95
C TYR A 25 -2.63 -11.89 -0.50
N LYS A 26 -2.56 -13.22 -0.31
CA LYS A 26 -2.11 -13.91 0.92
C LYS A 26 -0.75 -14.58 0.75
N THR A 27 -0.04 -14.16 -0.28
CA THR A 27 1.31 -14.57 -0.67
C THR A 27 2.03 -13.32 -1.16
N LYS A 28 3.33 -13.43 -1.45
CA LYS A 28 4.10 -12.30 -2.00
C LYS A 28 3.51 -11.86 -3.34
N ASP A 29 3.23 -10.55 -3.44
CA ASP A 29 2.66 -9.95 -4.64
C ASP A 29 3.59 -10.20 -5.85
N PRO A 30 3.08 -10.73 -6.98
CA PRO A 30 3.91 -11.00 -8.16
C PRO A 30 4.60 -9.73 -8.68
N ARG A 31 3.99 -8.56 -8.52
CA ARG A 31 4.57 -7.27 -8.91
C ARG A 31 5.74 -6.88 -8.02
N ALA A 32 5.68 -7.22 -6.73
CA ALA A 32 6.79 -7.01 -5.80
C ALA A 32 8.00 -7.87 -6.17
N ASN A 33 7.79 -9.10 -6.66
CA ASN A 33 8.87 -9.95 -7.17
C ASN A 33 9.59 -9.33 -8.37
N ILE A 34 8.83 -8.74 -9.31
CA ILE A 34 9.39 -8.06 -10.48
C ILE A 34 10.18 -6.82 -10.04
N LEU A 35 9.61 -6.00 -9.17
CA LEU A 35 10.26 -4.77 -8.69
C LEU A 35 11.50 -5.06 -7.83
N GLN A 36 11.52 -6.14 -7.06
CA GLN A 36 12.72 -6.56 -6.32
C GLN A 36 13.87 -6.90 -7.27
N LYS A 37 13.59 -7.64 -8.36
CA LYS A 37 14.61 -7.96 -9.37
C LYS A 37 15.15 -6.68 -10.02
N LEU A 38 14.26 -5.76 -10.38
CA LEU A 38 14.64 -4.47 -10.96
C LEU A 38 15.46 -3.62 -9.96
N ALA A 39 15.05 -3.56 -8.70
CA ALA A 39 15.80 -2.87 -7.65
C ALA A 39 17.20 -3.47 -7.50
N ARG A 40 17.35 -4.79 -7.44
CA ARG A 40 18.68 -5.42 -7.41
C ARG A 40 19.54 -5.04 -8.61
N GLN A 41 18.97 -5.00 -9.82
CA GLN A 41 19.70 -4.60 -11.03
C GLN A 41 20.16 -3.14 -10.97
N LEU A 42 19.26 -2.22 -10.61
CA LEU A 42 19.56 -0.78 -10.58
C LEU A 42 20.60 -0.42 -9.51
N PHE A 43 20.68 -1.17 -8.41
CA PHE A 43 21.59 -0.90 -7.30
C PHE A 43 22.95 -1.62 -7.43
N LYS A 44 23.22 -2.36 -8.52
CA LYS A 44 24.51 -3.07 -8.73
C LYS A 44 25.72 -2.14 -8.78
N ASP A 45 25.57 -0.92 -9.27
CA ASP A 45 26.70 0.00 -9.52
C ASP A 45 27.13 0.83 -8.28
N GLY A 46 26.95 0.28 -7.07
CA GLY A 46 27.56 0.77 -5.81
C GLY A 46 26.87 1.94 -5.09
N ASN A 47 26.14 2.82 -5.79
CA ASN A 47 25.46 3.95 -5.13
C ASN A 47 24.11 3.52 -4.51
N ASN A 48 23.98 3.64 -3.17
CA ASN A 48 22.79 3.39 -2.33
C ASN A 48 22.46 1.93 -1.94
N GLU A 49 23.43 1.02 -1.98
CA GLU A 49 23.26 -0.40 -1.60
C GLU A 49 22.61 -0.59 -0.21
N LYS A 50 22.92 0.30 0.74
CA LYS A 50 22.41 0.25 2.12
C LYS A 50 20.88 0.26 2.20
N LEU A 51 20.18 1.02 1.35
CA LEU A 51 18.70 1.07 1.40
C LEU A 51 18.08 -0.23 0.88
N LEU A 52 18.67 -0.82 -0.16
CA LEU A 52 18.24 -2.12 -0.66
C LEU A 52 18.48 -3.21 0.39
N GLN A 53 19.65 -3.24 1.03
CA GLN A 53 19.98 -4.16 2.11
C GLN A 53 18.99 -4.03 3.28
N ILE A 54 18.63 -2.80 3.68
CA ILE A 54 17.62 -2.55 4.72
C ILE A 54 16.26 -3.12 4.29
N ALA A 55 15.84 -2.89 3.04
CA ALA A 55 14.55 -3.37 2.56
C ALA A 55 14.48 -4.90 2.46
N GLU A 56 15.55 -5.55 2.03
CA GLU A 56 15.61 -7.01 1.95
C GLU A 56 15.63 -7.66 3.33
N GLU A 57 16.38 -7.09 4.27
CA GLU A 57 16.35 -7.55 5.66
C GLU A 57 14.97 -7.28 6.31
N LEU A 58 14.34 -6.15 5.98
CA LEU A 58 12.99 -5.84 6.45
C LEU A 58 11.97 -6.83 5.91
N GLU A 59 12.04 -7.17 4.62
CA GLU A 59 11.21 -8.22 4.02
C GLU A 59 11.41 -9.54 4.76
N LYS A 60 12.67 -9.98 4.93
CA LYS A 60 12.99 -11.25 5.59
C LYS A 60 12.39 -11.33 7.00
N VAL A 61 12.66 -10.34 7.84
CA VAL A 61 12.12 -10.29 9.21
C VAL A 61 10.59 -10.23 9.20
N CYS A 62 9.98 -9.46 8.31
CA CYS A 62 8.53 -9.39 8.21
C CYS A 62 7.93 -10.74 7.78
N LEU A 63 8.56 -11.47 6.86
CA LEU A 63 8.10 -12.79 6.45
C LEU A 63 8.15 -13.80 7.61
N GLU A 64 9.22 -13.79 8.42
CA GLU A 64 9.32 -14.66 9.60
C GLU A 64 8.13 -14.48 10.57
N ILE A 65 7.67 -13.23 10.76
CA ILE A 65 6.69 -12.89 11.81
C ILE A 65 5.25 -12.80 11.26
N LEU A 66 5.08 -12.32 10.02
CA LEU A 66 3.79 -11.90 9.47
C LEU A 66 3.28 -12.82 8.35
N ALA A 67 4.14 -13.64 7.72
CA ALA A 67 3.68 -14.62 6.74
C ALA A 67 2.64 -15.61 7.30
N PRO A 68 2.75 -16.11 8.55
CA PRO A 68 1.71 -16.96 9.15
C PRO A 68 0.34 -16.27 9.26
N LYS A 69 0.31 -14.93 9.26
CA LYS A 69 -0.92 -14.12 9.27
C LYS A 69 -1.42 -13.77 7.86
N GLY A 70 -0.80 -14.33 6.82
CA GLY A 70 -1.15 -14.02 5.42
C GLY A 70 -0.72 -12.62 4.96
N ILE A 71 0.26 -12.01 5.64
CA ILE A 71 0.74 -10.65 5.35
C ILE A 71 2.11 -10.74 4.68
N PHE A 72 2.15 -10.32 3.42
CA PHE A 72 3.33 -10.39 2.56
C PHE A 72 3.62 -9.04 1.89
N PRO A 73 4.83 -8.82 1.34
CA PRO A 73 5.15 -7.59 0.63
C PRO A 73 4.24 -7.39 -0.60
N ASN A 74 3.78 -6.16 -0.78
CA ASN A 74 2.99 -5.74 -1.93
C ASN A 74 3.85 -4.92 -2.91
N VAL A 75 3.25 -4.52 -4.04
CA VAL A 75 3.91 -3.73 -5.09
C VAL A 75 4.62 -2.47 -4.57
N ASP A 76 4.07 -1.82 -3.54
CA ASP A 76 4.60 -0.54 -3.04
C ASP A 76 5.92 -0.72 -2.27
N PHE A 77 6.19 -1.91 -1.73
CA PHE A 77 7.37 -2.20 -0.91
C PHE A 77 8.69 -1.89 -1.64
N TYR A 78 8.80 -2.30 -2.91
CA TYR A 78 10.00 -2.07 -3.72
C TYR A 78 9.89 -0.89 -4.68
N SER A 79 8.66 -0.44 -5.02
CA SER A 79 8.47 0.63 -6.01
C SER A 79 9.19 1.93 -5.65
N GLY A 80 9.15 2.34 -4.38
CA GLY A 80 9.79 3.58 -3.92
C GLY A 80 11.32 3.54 -4.01
N LEU A 81 11.94 2.36 -3.86
CA LEU A 81 13.38 2.19 -4.05
C LEU A 81 13.77 2.35 -5.52
N VAL A 82 12.96 1.78 -6.41
CA VAL A 82 13.15 1.90 -7.87
C VAL A 82 13.04 3.36 -8.28
N TYR A 83 11.96 4.06 -7.92
CA TYR A 83 11.76 5.46 -8.27
C TYR A 83 12.85 6.37 -7.72
N ARG A 84 13.26 6.17 -6.46
CA ARG A 84 14.35 6.92 -5.85
C ARG A 84 15.66 6.72 -6.61
N LYS A 85 15.96 5.50 -7.04
CA LYS A 85 17.17 5.20 -7.79
C LYS A 85 17.14 5.81 -9.19
N MET A 86 15.96 5.99 -9.77
CA MET A 86 15.75 6.73 -11.02
C MET A 86 15.81 8.27 -10.84
N GLY A 87 16.05 8.78 -9.63
CA GLY A 87 16.12 10.22 -9.37
C GLY A 87 14.76 10.91 -9.24
N ILE A 88 13.67 10.13 -9.15
CA ILE A 88 12.32 10.67 -8.98
C ILE A 88 12.13 11.07 -7.51
N LYS A 89 11.62 12.29 -7.29
CA LYS A 89 11.34 12.78 -5.93
C LYS A 89 10.19 11.97 -5.30
N ALA A 90 10.26 11.77 -3.99
CA ALA A 90 9.33 10.89 -3.26
C ALA A 90 7.87 11.36 -3.31
N ASP A 91 7.65 12.67 -3.34
CA ASP A 91 6.34 13.32 -3.49
C ASP A 91 5.69 13.03 -4.87
N LEU A 92 6.49 12.66 -5.87
CA LEU A 92 6.01 12.33 -7.22
C LEU A 92 5.71 10.83 -7.43
N HIS A 93 6.01 9.96 -6.46
CA HIS A 93 5.79 8.51 -6.63
C HIS A 93 4.34 8.17 -6.98
N THR A 94 3.37 8.81 -6.33
CA THR A 94 1.94 8.60 -6.62
C THR A 94 1.54 9.13 -7.99
N CYS A 95 2.18 10.18 -8.49
CA CYS A 95 1.96 10.69 -9.85
C CYS A 95 2.44 9.68 -10.90
N VAL A 96 3.59 9.05 -10.70
CA VAL A 96 4.10 7.98 -11.58
C VAL A 96 3.16 6.78 -11.57
N PHE A 97 2.66 6.39 -10.39
CA PHE A 97 1.62 5.36 -10.28
C PHE A 97 0.36 5.73 -11.07
N ALA A 98 -0.13 6.98 -10.95
CA ALA A 98 -1.32 7.44 -11.64
C ALA A 98 -1.12 7.46 -13.17
N ALA A 99 0.06 7.87 -13.64
CA ALA A 99 0.41 7.86 -15.06
C ALA A 99 0.34 6.45 -15.67
N ALA A 100 0.75 5.41 -14.93
CA ALA A 100 0.57 4.03 -15.37
C ALA A 100 -0.88 3.54 -15.20
N ARG A 101 -1.54 3.92 -14.10
CA ARG A 101 -2.87 3.40 -13.75
C ARG A 101 -4.00 3.99 -14.60
N VAL A 102 -3.81 5.17 -15.19
CA VAL A 102 -4.82 5.81 -16.05
C VAL A 102 -5.26 4.90 -17.19
N ALA A 103 -4.37 4.08 -17.75
CA ALA A 103 -4.74 3.09 -18.77
C ALA A 103 -5.80 2.10 -18.26
N GLY A 104 -5.60 1.57 -17.05
CA GLY A 104 -6.57 0.67 -16.41
C GLY A 104 -7.86 1.36 -16.00
N TRP A 105 -7.78 2.61 -15.51
CA TRP A 105 -8.98 3.41 -15.19
C TRP A 105 -9.84 3.65 -16.43
N MET A 106 -9.22 4.03 -17.55
CA MET A 106 -9.93 4.27 -18.80
C MET A 106 -10.52 2.98 -19.38
N ALA A 107 -9.80 1.86 -19.29
CA ALA A 107 -10.31 0.56 -19.71
C ALA A 107 -11.57 0.16 -18.91
N HIS A 108 -11.51 0.18 -17.57
CA HIS A 108 -12.68 -0.13 -16.73
C HIS A 108 -13.84 0.86 -16.93
N TRP A 109 -13.56 2.14 -17.15
CA TRP A 109 -14.61 3.11 -17.44
C TRP A 109 -15.29 2.83 -18.78
N THR A 110 -14.52 2.41 -19.79
CA THR A 110 -15.06 2.07 -21.11
C THR A 110 -15.92 0.80 -21.04
N GLU A 111 -15.44 -0.23 -20.35
CA GLU A 111 -16.19 -1.47 -20.06
C GLU A 111 -17.51 -1.17 -19.32
N GLN A 112 -17.47 -0.35 -18.27
CA GLN A 112 -18.66 0.07 -17.51
C GLN A 112 -19.68 0.84 -18.36
N ARG A 113 -19.25 1.52 -19.42
CA ARG A 113 -20.17 2.27 -20.31
C ARG A 113 -20.97 1.36 -21.24
N GLU A 114 -20.50 0.16 -21.53
CA GLU A 114 -21.20 -0.79 -22.40
C GLU A 114 -22.48 -1.33 -21.75
N ASP A 115 -22.46 -1.56 -20.43
CA ASP A 115 -23.63 -1.95 -19.62
C ASP A 115 -23.72 -1.13 -18.33
N ASN A 116 -24.07 0.15 -18.49
CA ASN A 116 -23.93 1.10 -17.39
C ASN A 116 -25.05 1.01 -16.34
N ARG A 117 -24.67 0.99 -15.07
CA ARG A 117 -25.58 1.09 -13.93
C ARG A 117 -25.07 2.11 -12.90
N ILE A 118 -25.99 2.92 -12.36
CA ILE A 118 -25.66 3.87 -11.31
C ILE A 118 -25.21 3.15 -10.03
N PHE A 119 -24.06 3.57 -9.48
CA PHE A 119 -23.60 3.14 -8.16
C PHE A 119 -24.33 3.94 -7.07
N ARG A 120 -25.36 3.35 -6.48
CA ARG A 120 -26.14 3.96 -5.39
C ARG A 120 -26.29 2.99 -4.20
N PRO A 121 -25.23 2.81 -3.37
CA PRO A 121 -25.34 2.01 -2.15
C PRO A 121 -26.22 2.71 -1.11
N SER A 122 -26.88 1.92 -0.26
CA SER A 122 -27.63 2.40 0.91
C SER A 122 -26.79 2.27 2.18
N GLN A 123 -27.19 2.97 3.24
CA GLN A 123 -26.58 2.87 4.57
C GLN A 123 -27.63 2.39 5.58
N ILE A 124 -27.17 1.72 6.64
CA ILE A 124 -27.99 1.35 7.79
C ILE A 124 -27.93 2.51 8.77
N TYR A 125 -29.09 3.06 9.14
CA TYR A 125 -29.16 4.14 10.12
C TYR A 125 -29.30 3.55 11.53
N GLU A 126 -28.32 3.83 12.40
CA GLU A 126 -28.28 3.39 13.80
C GLU A 126 -28.48 4.55 14.80
N GLY A 127 -28.92 5.71 14.31
CA GLY A 127 -29.17 6.88 15.15
C GLY A 127 -30.53 6.83 15.86
N ASN A 128 -30.72 7.76 16.79
CA ASN A 128 -32.03 7.95 17.43
C ASN A 128 -33.01 8.56 16.43
N HIS A 129 -34.18 7.94 16.30
CA HIS A 129 -35.27 8.46 15.50
C HIS A 129 -36.12 9.44 16.29
N ASP A 130 -36.91 10.25 15.58
CA ASP A 130 -37.97 11.10 16.14
C ASP A 130 -37.55 11.99 17.32
N GLN A 131 -36.30 12.47 17.28
CA GLN A 131 -35.79 13.36 18.30
C GLN A 131 -36.54 14.69 18.23
N ALA A 132 -37.26 15.02 19.31
CA ALA A 132 -37.96 16.28 19.42
C ALA A 132 -36.96 17.43 19.31
N TYR A 133 -37.27 18.41 18.45
CA TYR A 133 -36.45 19.60 18.32
C TYR A 133 -36.56 20.45 19.59
N LEU A 134 -35.42 20.76 20.20
CA LEU A 134 -35.34 21.65 21.37
C LEU A 134 -34.98 23.08 20.92
N PRO A 135 -35.86 24.07 21.15
CA PRO A 135 -35.56 25.48 20.89
C PRO A 135 -34.24 25.89 21.55
N ILE A 136 -33.50 26.80 20.91
CA ILE A 136 -32.12 27.14 21.31
C ILE A 136 -32.05 27.70 22.74
N ASP A 137 -33.07 28.41 23.18
CA ASP A 137 -33.26 28.95 24.52
C ASP A 137 -33.54 27.90 25.60
N LYS A 138 -33.77 26.64 25.20
CA LYS A 138 -34.12 25.51 26.09
C LYS A 138 -33.10 24.38 26.07
N ARG A 139 -31.97 24.54 25.39
CA ARG A 139 -30.86 23.56 25.32
C ARG A 139 -29.98 23.58 26.55
#